data_AF-A0AA42NWJ5-F1
#
_entry.id   AF-A0AA42NWJ5-F1
#
_cell.length_a   1.000
_cell.length_b   1.000
_cell.length_c   1.000
_cell.angle_alpha   90.00
_cell.angle_beta   90.00
_cell.angle_gamma   90.00
#
_symmetry.space_group_name_H-M   'P 1'
#
loop_
_entity.id
_entity.type
_entity.pdbx_description
1 polymer ?
#
loop_
_entity_poly.entity_id
_entity_poly.type
_entity_poly.pdbx_seq_one_letter_code
_entity_poly.pdbx_strand_id
1 'polypeptide(L)' 'MRQKNNDWLWIIGFIVLAVLAIAVNTWNTKQICKTSEVYWVKGTQYSCKWFKGAQ' A
#
# COMPACT_ATOMS: atom_id res chain seq x y z
N MET A 1 -5.22 -36.50 -18.74
CA MET A 1 -5.54 -35.56 -17.64
C MET A 1 -4.49 -34.45 -17.63
N ARG A 2 -4.69 -33.39 -18.43
CA ARG A 2 -3.74 -32.27 -18.55
C ARG A 2 -4.04 -31.26 -17.43
N GLN A 3 -3.70 -31.60 -16.20
CA GLN A 3 -3.67 -30.63 -15.11
C GLN A 3 -2.53 -29.65 -15.39
N LYS A 4 -2.84 -28.56 -16.11
CA LYS A 4 -1.97 -27.38 -16.14
C LYS A 4 -1.96 -26.83 -14.73
N ASN A 5 -0.82 -26.92 -14.07
CA ASN A 5 -0.62 -26.36 -12.75
C ASN A 5 -0.79 -24.83 -12.83
N ASN A 6 -1.94 -24.33 -12.37
CA ASN A 6 -2.30 -22.91 -12.37
C ASN A 6 -1.87 -22.19 -11.08
N ASP A 7 -1.10 -22.84 -10.20
CA ASP A 7 -0.60 -22.24 -8.95
C ASP A 7 0.18 -20.94 -9.21
N TRP A 8 0.86 -20.82 -10.35
CA TRP A 8 1.58 -19.61 -10.72
C TRP A 8 0.67 -18.40 -10.96
N LEU A 9 -0.57 -18.60 -11.41
CA LEU A 9 -1.56 -17.51 -11.53
C LEU A 9 -1.99 -16.97 -10.17
N TRP A 10 -2.09 -17.83 -9.16
CA TRP A 10 -2.37 -17.42 -7.79
C TRP A 10 -1.23 -16.60 -7.20
N ILE A 11 0.02 -17.00 -7.46
CA ILE A 11 1.20 -16.25 -7.04
C ILE A 11 1.20 -14.85 -7.67
N ILE A 12 0.97 -14.75 -8.98
CA ILE A 12 0.88 -13.45 -9.68
C ILE A 12 -0.28 -12.62 -9.13
N GLY A 13 -1.45 -13.24 -8.90
CA GLY A 13 -2.61 -12.57 -8.31
C GLY A 13 -2.30 -11.98 -6.93
N PHE A 14 -1.60 -12.73 -6.08
CA PHE A 14 -1.17 -12.25 -4.76
C PHE A 14 -0.19 -11.08 -4.85
N ILE A 15 0.78 -11.13 -5.77
CA ILE A 15 1.74 -10.04 -5.98
C ILE A 15 1.00 -8.76 -6.39
N VAL A 16 0.07 -8.86 -7.34
CA VAL A 16 -0.73 -7.71 -7.80
C VAL A 16 -1.53 -7.11 -6.63
N LEU A 17 -2.19 -7.95 -5.84
CA LEU A 17 -2.94 -7.50 -4.66
C LEU A 17 -2.05 -6.81 -3.62
N ALA A 18 -0.85 -7.34 -3.37
CA ALA A 18 0.10 -6.72 -2.44
C ALA A 18 0.54 -5.33 -2.92
N VAL A 19 0.84 -5.18 -4.21
CA VAL A 19 1.20 -3.88 -4.81
C VAL A 19 0.04 -2.88 -4.70
N LEU A 20 -1.19 -3.32 -4.99
CA LEU A 20 -2.38 -2.46 -4.86
C LEU A 20 -2.62 -2.02 -3.41
N ALA A 21 -2.45 -2.92 -2.44
CA ALA A 21 -2.60 -2.60 -1.03
C ALA A 21 -1.58 -1.54 -0.57
N ILE A 22 -0.32 -1.66 -1.01
CA ILE A 22 0.73 -0.66 -0.73
C ILE A 22 0.38 0.68 -1.39
N ALA A 23 -0.05 0.67 -2.65
CA ALA A 23 -0.41 1.89 -3.38
C ALA A 23 -1.58 2.63 -2.72
N VAL A 24 -2.65 1.91 -2.32
CA VAL A 24 -3.81 2.50 -1.65
C VAL A 24 -3.44 3.09 -0.29
N ASN A 25 -2.67 2.37 0.53
CA ASN A 25 -2.20 2.89 1.82
C ASN A 25 -1.32 4.13 1.65
N THR A 26 -0.43 4.12 0.66
CA THR A 26 0.44 5.25 0.34
C THR A 26 -0.37 6.47 -0.10
N TRP A 27 -1.36 6.26 -0.97
CA TRP A 27 -2.26 7.33 -1.41
C TRP A 27 -3.06 7.92 -0.26
N ASN A 28 -3.67 7.07 0.58
CA ASN A 28 -4.46 7.53 1.71
C ASN A 28 -3.61 8.33 2.71
N THR A 29 -2.40 7.83 3.00
CA THR A 29 -1.43 8.53 3.85
C THR A 29 -1.06 9.89 3.23
N LYS A 30 -0.80 9.95 1.91
CA LYS A 30 -0.53 11.21 1.21
C LYS A 30 -1.70 12.20 1.33
N GLN A 31 -2.95 11.75 1.25
CA GLN A 31 -4.12 12.61 1.40
C GLN A 31 -4.26 13.14 2.84
N ILE A 32 -4.12 12.28 3.85
CA ILE A 32 -4.12 12.70 5.26
C ILE A 32 -2.99 13.72 5.51
N CYS A 33 -1.82 13.45 4.96
CA CYS A 33 -0.65 14.31 5.08
C CYS A 33 -0.76 15.66 4.35
N LYS A 34 -1.80 15.90 3.53
CA LYS A 34 -2.08 17.25 3.01
C LYS A 34 -2.74 18.14 4.06
N THR A 35 -3.61 17.56 4.89
CA THR A 35 -4.39 18.30 5.89
C THR A 35 -3.80 18.22 7.29
N SER A 36 -2.95 17.22 7.55
CA SER A 36 -2.36 16.94 8.86
C SER A 36 -0.83 16.89 8.80
N GLU A 37 -0.17 17.12 9.92
CA GLU A 37 1.30 17.00 10.04
C GLU A 37 1.77 15.59 10.41
N VAL A 38 0.83 14.74 10.82
CA VAL A 38 1.07 13.38 11.29
C VAL A 38 -0.02 12.44 10.78
N TYR A 39 0.33 11.17 10.63
CA TYR A 39 -0.61 10.09 10.33
C TYR A 39 -0.46 8.98 11.37
N TRP A 40 -1.53 8.22 11.60
CA TRP A 40 -1.58 7.20 12.64
C TRP A 40 -1.66 5.81 12.03
N VAL A 41 -0.80 4.89 12.47
CA VAL A 41 -0.89 3.48 12.09
C VAL A 41 -0.95 2.65 13.37
N LYS A 42 -2.06 1.96 13.58
CA LYS A 42 -2.31 1.10 14.76
C LYS A 42 -2.03 1.79 16.10
N GLY A 43 -2.34 3.09 16.22
CA GLY A 43 -2.14 3.87 17.44
C GLY A 43 -0.75 4.48 17.60
N THR A 44 0.20 4.17 16.71
CA THR A 44 1.50 4.85 16.65
C THR A 44 1.43 6.05 15.72
N GLN A 45 1.92 7.21 16.19
CA GLN A 45 1.98 8.44 15.42
C GLN A 45 3.25 8.47 14.56
N TYR A 46 3.10 8.79 13.27
CA TYR A 46 4.19 8.97 12.33
C TYR A 46 4.14 10.36 11.71
N SER A 47 5.32 10.95 11.46
CA SER A 47 5.41 12.27 10.83
C SER A 47 5.12 12.20 9.32
N CYS A 48 4.33 13.13 8.82
CA CYS A 48 4.06 13.31 7.40
C CYS A 48 5.22 13.96 6.61
N LYS A 49 6.36 14.27 7.23
CA LYS A 49 7.49 14.97 6.59
C LYS A 49 7.94 14.30 5.28
N TRP A 50 8.00 12.97 5.25
CA TRP A 50 8.37 12.19 4.06
C TRP A 50 7.33 12.25 2.93
N PHE A 51 6.05 12.42 3.26
CA PHE A 51 4.97 12.48 2.28
C PHE A 51 4.69 13.92 1.80
N LYS A 52 4.99 14.93 2.63
CA LYS A 52 4.95 16.36 2.26
C LYS A 52 6.17 16.79 1.44
N GLY A 53 7.37 16.25 1.72
CA GLY A 53 8.61 16.58 1.00
C GLY A 53 8.77 15.95 -0.38
N ALA A 54 7.79 15.15 -0.84
CA ALA A 54 7.72 14.61 -2.20
C ALA A 54 6.72 15.38 -3.10
N GLN A 55 6.37 16.61 -2.72
CA GLN A 55 5.68 17.59 -3.56
C GLN A 55 6.67 18.62 -4.09
#